data_AF-A0A4Y2JXF6-F1
#
_entry.id   AF-A0A4Y2JXF6-F1
#
_cell.length_a   1.000
_cell.length_b   1.000
_cell.length_c   1.000
_cell.angle_alpha   90.00
_cell.angle_beta   90.00
_cell.angle_gamma   90.00
#
_symmetry.space_group_name_H-M   'P 1'
#
loop_
_entity.id
_entity.type
_entity.pdbx_description
1 polymer ?
#
loop_
_entity_poly.entity_id
_entity_poly.type
_entity_poly.pdbx_seq_one_letter_code
_entity_poly.pdbx_strand_id
1 'polypeptide(L)'
;MSRKNIMLLENMYNDVKDVDMLIGMLMEYHYPGSLLGPSATCVNIIQFYSLQKGDRFYFDHEGPGSSFTPEQRSALKQCSIARILCDNTKIAHITRKPFLRPSYNNPDIPCKEIPKIDLTPWKECVSEANIPTGCLL
;
A
#
# COMPACT_ATOMS: atom_id res chain seq x y z
N MET A 1 -11.13 15.71 19.06
CA MET A 1 -11.69 14.75 20.03
C MET A 1 -13.10 15.18 20.43
N SER A 2 -14.04 14.24 20.59
CA SER A 2 -15.41 14.55 21.02
C SER A 2 -15.48 14.97 22.50
N ARG A 3 -16.46 15.80 22.88
CA ARG A 3 -16.66 16.15 24.31
C ARG A 3 -16.84 14.91 25.19
N LYS A 4 -17.55 13.90 24.67
CA LYS A 4 -17.74 12.61 25.36
C LYS A 4 -16.41 11.90 25.62
N ASN A 5 -15.51 11.88 24.64
CA ASN A 5 -14.20 11.26 24.76
C ASN A 5 -13.31 12.02 25.77
N ILE A 6 -13.37 13.35 25.78
CA ILE A 6 -12.62 14.17 26.74
C ILE A 6 -13.05 13.84 28.18
N MET A 7 -14.36 13.87 28.45
CA MET A 7 -14.90 13.53 29.79
C MET A 7 -14.54 12.10 30.21
N LEU A 8 -14.49 11.16 29.27
CA LEU A 8 -14.11 9.79 29.57
C LEU A 8 -12.63 9.70 29.99
N LEU A 9 -11.74 10.42 29.30
CA LEU A 9 -10.31 10.46 29.65
C LEU A 9 -10.06 11.18 30.98
N GLU A 10 -10.74 12.30 31.22
CA GLU A 10 -10.66 13.04 32.50
C GLU A 10 -11.09 12.19 33.71
N ASN A 11 -12.03 11.25 33.51
CA ASN A 11 -12.45 10.33 34.57
C ASN A 11 -11.47 9.17 34.81
N MET A 12 -10.64 8.82 33.82
CA MET A 12 -9.74 7.66 33.89
C MET A 12 -8.30 8.04 34.23
N TYR A 13 -7.86 9.24 33.86
CA TYR A 13 -6.49 9.72 34.06
C TYR A 13 -6.49 11.01 34.88
N ASN A 14 -5.51 11.15 35.77
CA ASN A 14 -5.39 12.32 36.65
C ASN A 14 -4.87 13.56 35.90
N ASP A 15 -3.93 13.37 34.96
CA ASP A 15 -3.38 14.42 34.11
C ASP A 15 -3.40 13.97 32.64
N VAL A 16 -3.50 14.92 31.71
CA VAL A 16 -3.47 14.65 30.27
C VAL A 16 -2.16 13.98 29.83
N LYS A 17 -1.05 14.22 30.53
CA LYS A 17 0.27 13.63 30.26
C LYS A 17 0.33 12.15 30.61
N ASP A 18 -0.60 11.66 31.43
CA ASP A 18 -0.68 10.25 31.81
C ASP A 18 -1.49 9.44 30.79
N VAL A 19 -2.17 10.09 29.84
CA VAL A 19 -2.95 9.41 28.81
C VAL A 19 -2.02 8.63 27.88
N ASP A 20 -2.24 7.31 27.82
CA ASP A 20 -1.52 6.43 26.90
C ASP A 20 -1.66 6.93 25.46
N MET A 21 -0.53 7.04 24.76
CA MET A 21 -0.45 7.59 23.40
C MET A 21 -1.44 6.92 22.43
N LEU A 22 -1.56 5.58 22.49
CA LEU A 22 -2.49 4.83 21.65
C LEU A 22 -3.95 5.24 21.91
N ILE A 23 -4.33 5.36 23.18
CA ILE A 23 -5.69 5.74 23.58
C ILE A 23 -5.98 7.17 23.15
N GLY A 24 -5.05 8.09 23.41
CA GLY A 24 -5.16 9.49 22.96
C GLY A 24 -5.37 9.58 21.45
N MET A 25 -4.55 8.89 20.67
CA MET A 25 -4.65 8.84 19.20
C MET A 25 -6.00 8.31 18.69
N LEU A 26 -6.51 7.22 19.27
CA LEU A 26 -7.78 6.62 18.87
C LEU A 26 -9.00 7.49 19.23
N MET A 27 -8.86 8.37 20.22
CA MET A 27 -9.94 9.24 20.70
C MET A 27 -10.05 10.55 19.90
N GLU A 28 -9.07 10.86 19.04
CA GLU A 28 -9.05 12.08 18.22
C GLU A 28 -10.15 12.12 17.15
N TYR A 29 -10.41 13.31 16.58
CA TYR A 29 -11.24 13.38 15.38
C TYR A 29 -10.40 12.99 14.18
N HIS A 30 -10.96 12.17 13.30
CA HIS A 30 -10.27 11.77 12.07
C HIS A 30 -10.29 12.91 11.04
N TYR A 31 -9.26 12.97 10.20
CA TYR A 31 -9.29 13.82 9.02
C TYR A 31 -10.41 13.37 8.05
N PRO A 32 -11.00 14.28 7.26
CA PRO A 32 -12.00 13.91 6.25
C PRO A 32 -11.46 12.83 5.30
N GLY A 33 -12.17 11.70 5.21
CA GLY A 33 -11.77 10.56 4.37
C GLY A 33 -10.63 9.69 4.95
N SER A 34 -10.14 9.99 6.15
CA SER A 34 -9.12 9.21 6.85
C SER A 34 -9.72 8.41 8.01
N LEU A 35 -9.02 7.34 8.40
CA LEU A 35 -9.26 6.62 9.64
C LEU A 35 -8.38 7.11 10.79
N LEU A 36 -7.51 8.09 10.54
CA LEU A 36 -6.53 8.59 11.50
C LEU A 36 -6.82 10.05 11.87
N GLY A 37 -6.65 10.37 13.15
CA GLY A 37 -6.58 11.73 13.66
C GLY A 37 -5.20 12.38 13.47
N PRO A 38 -5.04 13.66 13.89
CA PRO A 38 -3.79 14.41 13.75
C PRO A 38 -2.54 13.70 14.28
N SER A 39 -2.57 13.19 15.52
CA SER A 39 -1.39 12.60 16.16
C SER A 39 -1.01 11.29 15.51
N ALA A 40 -2.00 10.42 15.26
CA ALA A 40 -1.79 9.15 14.57
C ALA A 40 -1.25 9.38 13.15
N THR A 41 -1.78 10.38 12.44
CA THR A 41 -1.32 10.75 11.10
C THR A 41 0.13 11.22 11.11
N CYS A 42 0.50 12.11 12.05
CA CYS A 42 1.86 12.62 12.17
C CYS A 42 2.88 11.49 12.36
N VAL A 43 2.64 10.62 13.34
CA VAL A 43 3.55 9.51 13.66
C VAL A 43 3.64 8.51 12.50
N ASN A 44 2.50 8.16 11.87
CA ASN A 44 2.51 7.26 10.73
C ASN A 44 3.26 7.86 9.53
N ILE A 45 3.05 9.13 9.20
CA ILE A 45 3.74 9.78 8.07
C ILE A 45 5.25 9.76 8.28
N ILE A 46 5.72 10.14 9.48
CA ILE A 46 7.15 10.12 9.80
C ILE A 46 7.71 8.71 9.64
N GLN A 47 7.01 7.70 10.14
CA GLN A 47 7.45 6.31 10.06
C GLN A 47 7.49 5.79 8.62
N PHE A 48 6.41 5.95 7.85
CA PHE A 48 6.34 5.51 6.46
C PHE A 48 7.35 6.25 5.58
N TYR A 49 7.53 7.55 5.78
CA TYR A 49 8.54 8.33 5.06
C TYR A 49 9.95 7.83 5.34
N SER A 50 10.27 7.59 6.63
CA SER A 50 11.59 7.10 7.03
C SER A 50 11.85 5.69 6.50
N LEU A 51 10.85 4.81 6.48
CA LEU A 51 10.96 3.47 5.88
C LEU A 51 11.19 3.55 4.37
N GLN A 52 10.45 4.42 3.67
CA GLN A 52 10.62 4.58 2.23
C GLN A 52 11.99 5.14 1.86
N LYS A 53 12.40 6.25 2.50
CA LYS A 53 13.64 6.97 2.15
C LYS A 53 14.89 6.32 2.74
N GLY A 54 14.77 5.62 3.86
CA GLY A 54 15.86 4.91 4.50
C GLY A 54 16.17 3.54 3.87
N ASP A 55 15.25 3.00 3.06
CA ASP A 55 15.46 1.74 2.38
C ASP A 55 16.19 1.94 1.05
N ARG A 56 17.46 1.50 1.00
CA ARG A 56 18.27 1.53 -0.22
C ARG A 56 17.58 0.81 -1.39
N PHE A 57 16.83 -0.24 -1.10
CA PHE A 57 16.22 -1.12 -2.10
C PHE A 57 14.75 -0.80 -2.38
N TYR A 58 14.23 0.31 -1.86
CA TYR A 58 12.86 0.72 -2.12
C TYR A 58 12.55 0.73 -3.62
N PHE A 59 11.49 0.02 -4.03
CA PHE A 59 11.26 -0.36 -5.42
C PHE A 59 11.13 0.84 -6.39
N ASP A 60 10.68 1.99 -5.90
CA ASP A 60 10.43 3.19 -6.72
C ASP A 60 11.63 4.16 -6.75
N HIS A 61 12.76 3.81 -6.13
CA HIS A 61 13.97 4.63 -6.24
C HIS A 61 14.50 4.62 -7.68
N GLU A 62 14.95 5.80 -8.13
CA GLU A 62 15.52 6.03 -9.45
C GLU A 62 17.03 6.32 -9.36
N GLY A 63 17.72 6.22 -10.50
CA GLY A 63 19.14 6.52 -10.61
C GLY A 63 20.08 5.31 -10.45
N PRO A 64 21.40 5.56 -10.41
CA PRO A 64 22.40 4.51 -10.30
C PRO A 64 22.24 3.70 -9.01
N GLY A 65 22.18 2.37 -9.15
CA GLY A 65 21.97 1.47 -8.01
C GLY A 65 20.51 1.29 -7.57
N SER A 66 19.54 1.77 -8.37
CA SER A 66 18.13 1.43 -8.18
C SER A 66 17.87 -0.07 -8.34
N SER A 67 16.88 -0.58 -7.61
CA SER A 67 16.54 -2.02 -7.56
C SER A 67 15.97 -2.57 -8.88
N PHE A 68 15.38 -1.71 -9.70
CA PHE A 68 14.64 -2.09 -10.91
C PHE A 68 14.95 -1.14 -12.07
N THR A 69 14.84 -1.63 -13.30
CA THR A 69 14.89 -0.77 -14.48
C THR A 69 13.64 0.12 -14.58
N PRO A 70 13.65 1.19 -15.39
CA PRO A 70 12.46 2.01 -15.62
C PRO A 70 11.24 1.19 -16.12
N GLU A 71 11.46 0.21 -16.99
CA GLU A 71 10.42 -0.65 -17.56
C GLU A 71 9.84 -1.57 -16.49
N GLN A 72 10.71 -2.18 -15.67
CA GLN A 72 10.32 -3.00 -14.53
C GLN A 72 9.51 -2.20 -13.50
N ARG A 73 9.93 -0.97 -13.15
CA ARG A 73 9.15 -0.09 -12.25
C ARG A 73 7.77 0.25 -12.83
N SER A 74 7.70 0.53 -14.13
CA SER A 74 6.43 0.81 -14.83
C SER A 74 5.48 -0.39 -14.75
N ALA A 75 6.00 -1.60 -14.90
CA ALA A 75 5.22 -2.83 -14.70
C ALA A 75 4.76 -2.99 -13.24
N LEU A 76 5.64 -2.80 -12.25
CA LEU A 76 5.28 -2.90 -10.83
C LEU A 76 4.20 -1.90 -10.40
N LYS A 77 4.17 -0.70 -10.99
CA LYS A 77 3.14 0.31 -10.71
C LYS A 77 1.73 -0.11 -11.17
N GLN A 78 1.62 -1.13 -12.01
CA GLN A 78 0.34 -1.69 -12.45
C GLN A 78 -0.22 -2.73 -11.46
N CYS A 79 0.58 -3.18 -10.48
CA CYS A 79 0.15 -4.13 -9.46
C CYS A 79 -1.07 -3.62 -8.67
N SER A 80 -1.97 -4.54 -8.35
CA SER A 80 -3.08 -4.27 -7.44
C SER A 80 -3.33 -5.46 -6.52
N ILE A 81 -3.77 -5.19 -5.28
CA ILE A 81 -4.21 -6.25 -4.35
C ILE A 81 -5.35 -7.06 -4.96
N ALA A 82 -6.24 -6.41 -5.75
CA ALA A 82 -7.30 -7.10 -6.47
C ALA A 82 -6.73 -8.19 -7.39
N ARG A 83 -5.68 -7.87 -8.15
CA ARG A 83 -5.02 -8.83 -9.05
C ARG A 83 -4.36 -9.97 -8.28
N ILE A 84 -3.61 -9.63 -7.22
CA ILE A 84 -2.93 -10.62 -6.37
C ILE A 84 -3.95 -11.63 -5.82
N LEU A 85 -5.08 -11.16 -5.31
CA LEU A 85 -6.15 -12.03 -4.80
C LEU A 85 -6.77 -12.88 -5.91
N CYS A 86 -7.04 -12.29 -7.07
CA CYS A 86 -7.61 -13.02 -8.20
C CYS A 86 -6.66 -14.10 -8.78
N ASP A 87 -5.34 -13.90 -8.76
CA ASP A 87 -4.38 -14.89 -9.27
C ASP A 87 -4.11 -16.02 -8.27
N ASN A 88 -4.23 -15.76 -6.96
CA ASN A 88 -3.76 -16.68 -5.92
C ASN A 88 -4.89 -17.30 -5.09
N THR A 89 -6.16 -17.04 -5.43
CA THR A 89 -7.32 -17.58 -4.73
C THR A 89 -8.40 -18.05 -5.70
N LYS A 90 -9.49 -18.62 -5.17
CA LYS A 90 -10.66 -19.04 -5.97
C LYS A 90 -11.72 -17.92 -6.12
N ILE A 91 -11.38 -16.68 -5.78
CA ILE A 91 -12.29 -15.54 -5.94
C ILE A 91 -12.55 -15.32 -7.43
N ALA A 92 -13.83 -15.26 -7.81
CA ALA A 92 -14.23 -15.04 -9.20
C ALA A 92 -14.50 -13.57 -9.52
N HIS A 93 -14.93 -12.79 -8.52
CA HIS A 93 -15.28 -11.37 -8.65
C HIS A 93 -14.68 -10.58 -7.49
N ILE A 94 -14.21 -9.37 -7.78
CA ILE A 94 -13.68 -8.44 -6.80
C ILE A 94 -13.86 -7.00 -7.28
N THR A 95 -13.80 -6.04 -6.36
CA THR A 95 -13.75 -4.62 -6.73
C THR A 95 -12.34 -4.20 -7.17
N ARG A 96 -12.25 -3.17 -8.03
CA ARG A 96 -10.93 -2.62 -8.44
C ARG A 96 -10.15 -2.02 -7.28
N LYS A 97 -10.85 -1.44 -6.31
CA LYS A 97 -10.26 -0.84 -5.10
C LYS A 97 -10.73 -1.62 -3.87
N PRO A 98 -10.08 -2.73 -3.51
CA PRO A 98 -10.57 -3.65 -2.48
C PRO A 98 -10.54 -3.07 -1.06
N PHE A 99 -9.78 -2.00 -0.81
CA PHE A 99 -9.80 -1.27 0.46
C PHE A 99 -11.01 -0.32 0.61
N LEU A 100 -11.75 -0.07 -0.47
CA LEU A 100 -12.99 0.71 -0.44
C LEU A 100 -14.19 -0.24 -0.49
N ARG A 101 -15.28 0.16 0.15
CA ARG A 101 -16.53 -0.61 0.10
C ARG A 101 -17.04 -0.73 -1.35
N PRO A 102 -17.64 -1.87 -1.72
CA PRO A 102 -18.36 -2.00 -2.97
C PRO A 102 -19.44 -0.91 -3.10
N SER A 103 -19.54 -0.30 -4.28
CA SER A 103 -20.51 0.75 -4.58
C SER A 103 -20.69 0.88 -6.08
N TYR A 104 -21.59 1.75 -6.54
CA TYR A 104 -21.73 2.07 -7.97
C TYR A 104 -20.40 2.54 -8.60
N ASN A 105 -19.57 3.28 -7.85
CA ASN A 105 -18.26 3.78 -8.31
C ASN A 105 -17.09 2.81 -8.06
N ASN A 106 -17.35 1.68 -7.40
CA ASN A 106 -16.39 0.61 -7.16
C ASN A 106 -17.14 -0.73 -7.19
N PRO A 107 -17.71 -1.10 -8.35
CA PRO A 107 -18.55 -2.27 -8.45
C PRO A 107 -17.73 -3.54 -8.30
N ASP A 108 -18.41 -4.61 -7.93
CA ASP A 108 -17.85 -5.96 -8.00
C ASP A 108 -17.78 -6.39 -9.48
N ILE A 109 -16.61 -6.76 -9.95
CA ILE A 109 -16.36 -7.11 -11.36
C ILE A 109 -15.63 -8.45 -11.48
N PRO A 110 -15.77 -9.16 -12.61
CA PRO A 110 -15.05 -10.41 -12.82
C PRO A 110 -13.54 -10.23 -12.73
N CYS A 111 -12.83 -11.18 -12.10
CA CYS A 111 -11.37 -11.17 -12.03
C CYS A 111 -10.67 -11.11 -13.40
N LYS A 112 -11.36 -11.46 -14.49
CA LYS A 112 -10.85 -11.34 -15.86
C LYS A 112 -10.67 -9.88 -16.31
N GLU A 113 -11.41 -8.95 -15.72
CA GLU A 113 -11.33 -7.53 -16.02
C GLU A 113 -10.30 -6.78 -15.16
N ILE A 114 -9.71 -7.45 -14.16
CA ILE A 114 -8.63 -6.88 -13.35
C ILE A 114 -7.30 -7.02 -14.11
N PRO A 115 -6.61 -5.91 -14.45
CA PRO A 115 -5.36 -5.93 -15.20
C PRO A 115 -4.31 -6.83 -14.56
N LYS A 116 -3.59 -7.59 -15.40
CA LYS A 116 -2.43 -8.39 -14.98
C LYS A 116 -1.16 -7.55 -15.02
N ILE A 117 -0.21 -7.91 -14.17
CA ILE A 117 1.15 -7.36 -14.23
C ILE A 117 1.85 -7.86 -15.50
N ASP A 118 2.52 -6.96 -16.21
CA ASP A 118 3.39 -7.32 -17.32
C ASP A 118 4.78 -7.70 -16.81
N LEU A 119 5.12 -8.99 -16.85
CA LEU A 119 6.43 -9.50 -16.44
C LEU A 119 7.45 -9.54 -17.57
N THR A 120 7.10 -9.10 -18.79
CA THR A 120 8.05 -9.09 -19.92
C THR A 120 9.36 -8.34 -19.66
N PRO A 121 9.42 -7.27 -18.83
CA PRO A 121 10.69 -6.59 -18.51
C PRO A 121 11.69 -7.43 -17.69
N TRP A 122 11.30 -8.62 -17.22
CA TRP A 122 12.21 -9.57 -16.55
C TRP A 122 12.75 -10.65 -17.47
N LYS A 123 12.43 -10.61 -18.77
CA LYS A 123 13.02 -11.55 -19.74
C LYS A 123 14.52 -11.34 -19.82
N GLU A 124 15.26 -12.37 -19.45
CA GLU A 124 16.70 -12.43 -19.66
C GLU A 124 16.97 -13.22 -20.94
N CYS A 125 17.56 -12.55 -21.93
CA CYS A 125 18.04 -13.19 -23.14
C CYS A 125 19.53 -13.49 -22.94
N VAL A 126 19.89 -14.74 -22.69
CA VAL A 126 21.29 -15.16 -22.61
C VAL A 126 21.85 -15.20 -24.03
N SER A 127 22.65 -14.23 -24.44
CA SER A 127 23.42 -14.33 -25.69
C SER A 127 24.72 -15.10 -25.45
N GLU A 128 24.67 -16.43 -25.44
CA GLU A 128 25.89 -17.21 -25.68
C GLU A 128 26.25 -17.11 -27.16
N ALA A 129 27.49 -16.74 -27.43
CA ALA A 129 27.99 -16.62 -28.80
C ALA A 129 27.80 -17.95 -29.55
N ASN A 130 26.92 -17.93 -30.57
CA ASN A 130 26.67 -18.97 -31.58
C ASN A 130 25.61 -20.06 -31.32
N ILE A 131 24.57 -19.84 -30.51
CA ILE A 131 23.38 -20.71 -30.49
C ILE A 131 22.10 -19.85 -30.52
N PRO A 132 21.05 -20.19 -31.29
CA PRO A 132 19.80 -19.42 -31.29
C PRO A 132 19.20 -19.42 -29.88
N THR A 133 19.05 -18.24 -29.31
CA THR A 133 18.72 -18.01 -27.91
C THR A 133 17.22 -18.06 -27.69
N GLY A 134 16.78 -18.83 -26.68
CA GLY A 134 15.46 -18.68 -26.09
C GLY A 134 15.55 -17.67 -24.94
N CYS A 135 14.75 -16.61 -24.96
CA CYS A 135 14.62 -15.72 -23.79
C CYS A 135 13.66 -16.39 -22.78
N LEU A 136 14.15 -16.63 -21.57
CA LEU A 136 13.35 -17.22 -20.49
C LEU A 136 12.66 -16.12 -19.67
N LEU A 137 11.46 -16.43 -19.19
CA LEU A 137 10.72 -15.73 -18.12
C LEU A 137 10.75 -16.59 -16.86
#